data_AF-A0A7D3WTM5-F1
#
_entry.id   AF-A0A7D3WTM5-F1
#
_cell.length_a   1.000
_cell.length_b   1.000
_cell.length_c   1.000
_cell.angle_alpha   90.00
_cell.angle_beta   90.00
_cell.angle_gamma   90.00
#
_symmetry.space_group_name_H-M   'P 1'
#
loop_
_entity.id
_entity.type
_entity.pdbx_description
1 polymer ?
#
loop_
_entity_poly.entity_id
_entity_poly.type
_entity_poly.pdbx_seq_one_letter_code
_entity_poly.pdbx_strand_id
1 'polypeptide(L)' 'MQHQDAQDAIDRLQQDILALLPTRDEWVKVNLGYGPSRVGAWRVPNPNGSGADYYEVRVVM' A
#
# COMPACT_ATOMS: atom_id res chain seq x y z
N MET A 1 13.23 19.74 5.15
CA MET A 1 11.97 19.68 5.92
C MET A 1 10.83 19.18 5.03
N GLN A 2 10.49 19.83 3.91
CA GLN A 2 9.39 19.39 3.00
C GLN A 2 9.43 17.91 2.53
N HIS A 3 10.61 17.33 2.29
CA HIS A 3 10.72 15.93 1.87
C HIS A 3 10.35 14.93 2.97
N GLN A 4 10.63 15.26 4.23
CA GLN A 4 10.32 14.39 5.36
C GLN A 4 8.81 14.35 5.60
N ASP A 5 8.17 15.52 5.55
CA ASP A 5 6.71 15.65 5.71
C ASP A 5 5.94 14.85 4.64
N ALA A 6 6.45 14.86 3.40
CA ALA A 6 5.86 14.08 2.30
C ALA A 6 6.03 12.56 2.48
N GLN A 7 7.19 12.13 2.98
CA GLN A 7 7.44 10.72 3.28
C GLN A 7 6.54 10.22 4.42
N ASP A 8 6.45 10.98 5.50
CA ASP A 8 5.59 10.65 6.64
C ASP A 8 4.11 10.59 6.23
N ALA A 9 3.68 11.47 5.32
CA ALA A 9 2.33 11.45 4.75
C ALA A 9 2.08 10.18 3.91
N ILE A 10 3.06 9.76 3.09
CA ILE A 10 2.96 8.52 2.31
C ILE A 10 2.87 7.31 3.23
N ASP A 11 3.71 7.24 4.25
CA ASP A 11 3.70 6.12 5.21
C ASP A 11 2.36 6.03 5.94
N ARG A 12 1.79 7.17 6.33
CA ARG A 12 0.47 7.23 6.93
C ARG A 12 -0.64 6.78 5.98
N LEU A 13 -0.64 7.26 4.75
CA LEU A 13 -1.60 6.85 3.73
C LEU A 13 -1.52 5.35 3.44
N GLN A 14 -0.30 4.80 3.42
CA GLN A 14 -0.10 3.36 3.25
C GLN A 14 -0.76 2.59 4.40
N GLN A 15 -0.55 2.99 5.66
CA GLN A 15 -1.19 2.35 6.81
C GLN A 15 -2.71 2.44 6.76
N ASP A 16 -3.26 3.59 6.37
CA ASP A 16 -4.70 3.80 6.25
C ASP A 16 -5.29 2.89 5.16
N ILE A 17 -4.66 2.78 4.00
CA ILE A 17 -5.09 1.86 2.93
C ILE A 17 -5.03 0.41 3.42
N LEU A 18 -3.95 0.02 4.10
CA LEU A 18 -3.80 -1.32 4.65
C LEU A 18 -4.88 -1.68 5.67
N ALA A 19 -5.35 -0.71 6.45
CA ALA A 19 -6.45 -0.89 7.41
C ALA A 19 -7.82 -1.02 6.71
N LEU A 20 -8.00 -0.40 5.55
CA LEU A 20 -9.24 -0.43 4.77
C LEU A 20 -9.35 -1.66 3.86
N LEU A 21 -8.22 -2.28 3.48
CA LEU A 21 -8.24 -3.46 2.63
C LEU A 21 -8.86 -4.67 3.35
N PRO A 22 -9.92 -5.28 2.80
CA PRO A 22 -10.60 -6.42 3.41
C PRO A 22 -9.74 -7.70 3.39
N THR A 23 -8.85 -7.82 2.40
CA THR A 23 -7.96 -8.98 2.25
C THR A 23 -6.55 -8.52 1.88
N ARG A 24 -5.57 -9.37 2.18
CA ARG A 24 -4.17 -9.20 1.80
C ARG A 24 -3.82 -10.21 0.72
N ASP A 25 -2.78 -9.90 -0.06
CA ASP A 25 -2.26 -10.75 -1.13
C ASP A 25 -3.31 -11.06 -2.22
N GLU A 26 -4.29 -10.16 -2.38
CA GLU A 26 -5.38 -10.24 -3.34
C GLU A 26 -5.68 -8.86 -3.94
N TRP A 27 -6.21 -8.86 -5.17
CA TRP A 27 -6.71 -7.64 -5.81
C TRP A 27 -8.15 -7.34 -5.39
N VAL A 28 -8.36 -6.17 -4.80
CA VAL A 28 -9.67 -5.61 -4.47
C VAL A 28 -10.07 -4.62 -5.56
N LYS A 29 -11.25 -4.83 -6.15
CA LYS A 29 -11.81 -3.88 -7.13
C LYS A 29 -12.26 -2.62 -6.40
N VAL A 30 -11.83 -1.46 -6.91
CA VAL A 30 -12.22 -0.15 -6.40
C VAL A 30 -12.58 0.75 -7.57
N ASN A 31 -13.43 1.73 -7.31
CA ASN A 31 -13.74 2.77 -8.29
C ASN A 31 -13.10 4.07 -7.80
N LEU A 32 -12.10 4.55 -8.54
CA LEU A 32 -11.36 5.77 -8.19
C LEU A 32 -11.88 7.00 -8.96
N GLY A 33 -13.01 6.87 -9.68
CA GLY A 33 -13.66 7.95 -10.41
C GLY A 33 -13.17 8.16 -11.84
N TYR A 34 -12.14 7.43 -12.28
CA TYR A 34 -11.56 7.51 -13.64
C TYR A 34 -11.53 6.18 -14.38
N GLY A 35 -12.30 5.18 -13.91
CA GLY A 35 -12.38 3.85 -14.52
C GLY A 35 -12.35 2.72 -13.49
N PRO A 36 -12.49 1.46 -13.94
CA PRO A 36 -12.32 0.31 -13.07
C PRO A 36 -10.86 0.24 -12.60
N SER A 37 -10.62 0.29 -11.29
CA SER A 37 -9.27 0.16 -10.73
C SER A 37 -9.20 -1.02 -9.76
N ARG A 38 -7.98 -1.44 -9.43
CA ARG A 38 -7.75 -2.45 -8.40
C ARG A 38 -6.62 -1.99 -7.48
N VAL A 39 -6.78 -2.33 -6.22
CA VAL A 39 -5.79 -2.09 -5.17
C VAL A 39 -5.56 -3.40 -4.43
N GLY A 40 -4.33 -3.66 -4.02
CA GLY A 40 -4.03 -4.76 -3.11
C GLY A 40 -2.78 -4.46 -2.30
N ALA A 41 -2.47 -5.35 -1.37
CA ALA A 41 -1.28 -5.28 -0.55
C ALA A 41 -0.57 -6.63 -0.52
N TRP A 42 0.67 -6.67 -0.98
CA TRP A 42 1.47 -7.89 -1.03
C TRP A 42 2.53 -7.88 0.04
N ARG A 43 2.73 -9.03 0.68
CA ARG A 43 3.87 -9.21 1.57
C ARG A 43 5.16 -9.22 0.76
N VAL A 44 6.09 -8.35 1.13
CA VAL A 44 7.43 -8.28 0.55
C VAL A 44 8.43 -8.68 1.63
N PRO A 45 9.24 -9.74 1.38
CA PRO A 45 10.32 -10.10 2.27
C PRO A 45 11.30 -8.94 2.39
N ASN A 46 11.76 -8.66 3.61
CA ASN A 46 12.77 -7.63 3.79
C ASN A 46 14.08 -8.07 3.08
N PRO A 47 14.59 -7.30 2.10
CA PRO A 47 15.75 -7.70 1.29
C PRO A 47 17.03 -7.89 2.11
N ASN A 48 17.10 -7.29 3.30
CA ASN A 48 18.24 -7.41 4.20
C ASN A 48 18.10 -8.57 5.21
N GLY A 49 17.04 -9.39 5.12
CA GLY A 49 16.83 -10.60 5.93
C GLY A 49 16.74 -10.41 7.44
N SER A 50 16.86 -9.17 7.91
CA SER A 50 17.06 -8.80 9.32
C SER A 50 15.91 -7.97 9.89
N GLY A 51 14.89 -7.68 9.07
CA GLY A 51 13.72 -6.90 9.46
C GLY A 51 12.43 -7.68 9.20
N ALA A 52 11.34 -7.21 9.82
CA ALA A 52 10.01 -7.76 9.56
C ALA A 52 9.64 -7.59 8.08
N ASP A 53 8.94 -8.59 7.54
CA ASP A 53 8.27 -8.47 6.24
C ASP A 53 7.35 -7.24 6.28
N TYR A 54 7.28 -6.52 5.17
CA TYR A 54 6.40 -5.36 5.03
C TYR A 54 5.37 -5.60 3.94
N TYR A 55 4.28 -4.83 4.00
CA TYR A 55 3.26 -4.86 2.96
C TYR A 55 3.47 -3.71 2.00
N GLU A 56 3.54 -4.04 0.71
CA GLU A 56 3.59 -3.07 -0.38
C GLU A 56 2.19 -2.92 -0.99
N VAL A 57 1.67 -1.70 -0.98
CA VAL A 57 0.40 -1.37 -1.63
C VAL A 57 0.64 -1.17 -3.12
N ARG A 58 -0.14 -1.85 -3.97
CA ARG A 58 -0.10 -1.65 -5.42
C ARG A 58 -1.47 -1.26 -5.94
N VAL A 59 -1.46 -0.38 -6.94
CA VAL A 59 -2.68 0.13 -7.60
C VAL A 59 -2.53 -0.07 -9.10
N VAL A 60 -3.58 -0.57 -9.76
CA VAL A 60 -3.66 -0.74 -11.21
C VAL A 60 -4.97 -0.18 -11.74
N MET A 61 -4.94 0.38 -12.96
CA MET A 61 -6.09 0.91 -13.71
C MET A 61 -6.38 0.05 -14.94
#